data_AF-A0A0J1H933-F1
#
_entry.id   AF-A0A0J1H933-F1
#
_cell.length_a   1.000
_cell.length_b   1.000
_cell.length_c   1.000
_cell.angle_alpha   90.00
_cell.angle_beta   90.00
_cell.angle_gamma   90.00
#
_symmetry.space_group_name_H-M   'P 1'
#
loop_
_entity.id
_entity.type
_entity.pdbx_description
1 polymer ?
#
loop_
_entity_poly.entity_id
_entity_poly.type
_entity_poly.pdbx_seq_one_letter_code
_entity_poly.pdbx_strand_id
1 'polypeptide(L)'
;MKKNIIALALGSVIALSAAPVVLAENSSAVQATVEHAQFVTKRQVVDQLLEDAVTAFKSPARISHAGFTAKMPSNMEIVTDRLLEAYALEPYRTDLLISAANAQIYNKNVDRAIELFEQALTVAPDDVDLHAYLAVWQRYKGNDAATKAHMKTLTKLNAGRAADIERIFSTVDRILDTPLKEKAESGVLKDKGAIVTLGYALNPDGSMHQILIERLETTLAMAKANPDALIVLTGGVPKNHKTEGKLMADWLIAKGVSKDRLIEENYATSTVDNALFSSYALARHGIKHATIISSASHVRRGQALFEIASWQTGPQGITFDTVAYPDKPLKELAKASDSELLGIYRDALRTYGMWSYRSYPLESR
;
A
#
# COMPACT_ATOMS: atom_id res chain seq x y z
N MET A 1 -104.11 29.66 20.66
CA MET A 1 -103.85 31.07 20.30
C MET A 1 -102.36 31.27 20.11
N LYS A 2 -101.99 31.89 18.98
CA LYS A 2 -100.69 32.50 18.60
C LYS A 2 -99.42 31.63 18.53
N LYS A 3 -99.01 31.42 17.27
CA LYS A 3 -97.63 31.22 16.80
C LYS A 3 -96.73 32.39 17.24
N ASN A 4 -95.44 32.13 17.42
CA ASN A 4 -94.40 32.83 16.66
C ASN A 4 -93.07 32.07 16.67
N ILE A 5 -92.45 32.09 15.49
CA ILE A 5 -91.17 31.54 15.05
C ILE A 5 -90.06 32.54 15.41
N ILE A 6 -88.81 32.06 15.53
CA ILE A 6 -87.48 32.66 15.20
C ILE A 6 -86.46 31.89 16.07
N ALA A 7 -85.63 30.95 15.59
CA ALA A 7 -84.56 30.96 14.58
C ALA A 7 -83.14 31.21 15.16
N LEU A 8 -82.21 30.34 14.73
CA LEU A 8 -80.73 30.39 14.74
C LEU A 8 -79.96 30.35 16.07
N ALA A 9 -79.21 29.27 16.32
CA ALA A 9 -77.79 29.12 15.92
C ALA A 9 -77.19 27.86 16.60
N LEU A 10 -76.96 26.79 15.83
CA LEU A 10 -76.16 25.64 16.27
C LEU A 10 -74.68 25.95 16.02
N GLY A 11 -73.94 26.26 17.07
CA GLY A 11 -72.47 26.26 17.05
C GLY A 11 -71.96 24.84 17.29
N SER A 12 -71.53 24.18 16.23
CA SER A 12 -70.82 22.89 16.28
C SER A 12 -69.37 23.11 16.74
N VAL A 13 -69.06 22.61 17.93
CA VAL A 13 -67.67 22.48 18.42
C VAL A 13 -67.04 21.29 17.68
N ILE A 14 -66.22 21.58 16.66
CA ILE A 14 -65.35 20.58 16.04
C ILE A 14 -64.09 20.51 16.90
N ALA A 15 -63.96 19.43 17.67
CA ALA A 15 -62.69 19.05 18.30
C ALA A 15 -61.74 18.54 17.21
N LEU A 16 -60.82 19.39 16.73
CA LEU A 16 -59.66 18.93 15.96
C LEU A 16 -58.68 18.23 16.91
N SER A 17 -58.65 16.90 16.87
CA SER A 17 -57.52 16.12 17.35
C SER A 17 -56.33 16.39 16.42
N ALA A 18 -55.40 17.24 16.84
CA ALA A 18 -54.12 17.39 16.17
C ALA A 18 -53.32 16.09 16.36
N ALA A 19 -53.11 15.35 15.27
CA ALA A 19 -52.07 14.32 15.23
C ALA A 19 -50.71 15.00 15.46
N PRO A 20 -49.79 14.39 16.23
CA PRO A 20 -48.46 14.95 16.36
C PRO A 20 -47.78 14.87 14.99
N VAL A 21 -47.46 16.03 14.43
CA VAL A 21 -46.46 16.13 13.38
C VAL A 21 -45.16 15.65 14.01
N VAL A 22 -44.75 14.43 13.69
CA VAL A 22 -43.36 14.01 13.90
C VAL A 22 -42.54 14.83 12.89
N LEU A 23 -42.03 15.97 13.36
CA LEU A 23 -40.91 16.61 12.70
C LEU A 23 -39.77 15.61 12.79
N ALA A 24 -39.45 14.97 11.67
CA ALA A 24 -38.19 14.27 11.51
C ALA A 24 -37.11 15.31 11.83
N GLU A 25 -36.42 15.13 12.97
CA GLU A 25 -35.21 15.87 13.24
C GLU A 25 -34.28 15.64 12.05
N ASN A 26 -34.01 16.71 11.31
CA ASN A 26 -32.85 16.78 10.44
C ASN A 26 -31.64 16.50 11.34
N SER A 27 -31.21 15.24 11.36
CA SER A 27 -29.87 14.85 11.78
C SER A 27 -28.90 15.41 10.75
N SER A 28 -28.74 16.73 10.82
CA SER A 28 -27.53 17.39 10.36
C SER A 28 -26.39 16.63 11.02
N ALA A 29 -25.60 15.96 10.19
CA ALA A 29 -24.39 15.30 10.64
C ALA A 29 -23.60 16.35 11.40
N VAL A 30 -23.53 16.18 12.72
CA VAL A 30 -22.59 16.88 13.58
C VAL A 30 -21.23 16.41 13.09
N GLN A 31 -20.72 17.10 12.09
CA GLN A 31 -19.30 17.16 11.82
C GLN A 31 -18.75 17.73 13.12
N ALA A 32 -18.19 16.85 13.97
CA ALA A 32 -17.59 17.26 15.22
C ALA A 32 -16.42 18.18 14.86
N THR A 33 -16.70 19.47 14.77
CA THR A 33 -15.71 20.52 14.99
C THR A 33 -15.36 20.36 16.46
N VAL A 34 -14.37 19.49 16.74
CA VAL A 34 -13.75 19.46 18.06
C VAL A 34 -13.27 20.89 18.28
N GLU A 35 -13.91 21.61 19.20
CA GLU A 35 -13.44 22.94 19.55
C GLU A 35 -12.07 22.78 20.19
N HIS A 36 -11.01 23.13 19.44
CA HIS A 36 -9.63 23.12 19.92
C HIS A 36 -9.42 23.96 21.20
N ALA A 37 -10.42 24.78 21.57
CA ALA A 37 -10.50 25.55 22.82
C ALA A 37 -10.52 24.68 24.09
N GLN A 38 -10.83 23.38 24.01
CA GLN A 38 -10.82 22.47 25.17
C GLN A 38 -9.43 21.90 25.51
N PHE A 39 -8.45 22.04 24.61
CA PHE A 39 -7.09 21.57 24.85
C PHE A 39 -6.25 22.66 25.52
N VAL A 40 -5.59 22.32 26.62
CA VAL A 40 -4.83 23.26 27.45
C VAL A 40 -3.51 23.65 26.78
N THR A 41 -2.97 22.79 25.92
CA THR A 41 -1.70 23.03 25.23
C THR A 41 -1.77 22.74 23.74
N LYS A 42 -0.95 23.47 22.98
CA LYS A 42 -0.68 23.23 21.57
C LYS A 42 -0.29 21.77 21.26
N ARG A 43 0.49 21.15 22.16
CA ARG A 43 0.92 19.75 22.03
C ARG A 43 -0.27 18.79 22.01
N GLN A 44 -1.25 18.98 22.90
CA GLN A 44 -2.44 18.13 22.96
C GLN A 44 -3.28 18.23 21.68
N VAL A 45 -3.37 19.42 21.07
CA VAL A 45 -4.05 19.59 19.78
C VAL A 45 -3.33 18.79 18.69
N VAL A 46 -2.00 18.87 18.65
CA VAL A 46 -1.18 18.10 17.69
C VAL A 46 -1.38 16.60 17.89
N ASP A 47 -1.34 16.11 19.13
CA ASP A 47 -1.54 14.69 19.43
C ASP A 47 -2.93 14.22 18.96
N GLN A 48 -3.98 15.01 19.19
CA GLN A 48 -5.33 14.69 18.71
C GLN A 48 -5.42 14.63 17.18
N LEU A 49 -4.81 15.59 16.47
CA LEU A 49 -4.77 15.61 15.00
C LEU A 49 -4.07 14.35 14.45
N LEU A 50 -3.03 13.88 15.13
CA LEU A 50 -2.33 12.65 14.75
C LEU A 50 -3.16 11.39 15.01
N GLU A 51 -3.93 11.34 16.10
CA GLU A 51 -4.90 10.27 16.35
C GLU A 51 -6.03 10.24 15.31
N ASP A 52 -6.53 11.42 14.90
CA ASP A 52 -7.51 11.56 13.83
C ASP A 52 -6.94 11.06 12.49
N ALA A 53 -5.69 11.40 12.19
CA ALA A 53 -4.98 10.90 11.01
C ALA A 53 -4.85 9.36 11.05
N VAL A 54 -4.49 8.77 12.19
CA VAL A 54 -4.46 7.30 12.36
C VAL A 54 -5.82 6.68 12.13
N THR A 55 -6.89 7.30 12.65
CA THR A 55 -8.26 6.83 12.46
C THR A 55 -8.65 6.83 10.98
N ALA A 56 -8.35 7.91 10.26
CA ALA A 56 -8.58 8.00 8.82
C ALA A 56 -7.74 6.96 8.04
N PHE A 57 -6.47 6.79 8.39
CA PHE A 57 -5.56 5.83 7.76
C PHE A 57 -6.05 4.38 7.88
N LYS A 58 -6.55 4.00 9.06
CA LYS A 58 -7.06 2.64 9.34
C LYS A 58 -8.48 2.40 8.85
N SER A 59 -9.19 3.46 8.44
CA SER A 59 -10.56 3.34 7.97
C SER A 59 -10.62 2.60 6.63
N PRO A 60 -11.65 1.74 6.40
CA PRO A 60 -11.93 1.20 5.08
C PRO A 60 -12.12 2.32 4.05
N ALA A 61 -11.81 2.05 2.78
CA ALA A 61 -12.00 3.03 1.70
C ALA A 61 -13.48 3.44 1.61
N ARG A 62 -13.74 4.76 1.66
CA ARG A 62 -15.09 5.29 1.50
C ARG A 62 -15.50 5.22 0.03
N ILE A 63 -16.54 4.45 -0.29
CA ILE A 63 -17.12 4.41 -1.63
C ILE A 63 -18.09 5.59 -1.74
N SER A 64 -17.79 6.58 -2.59
CA SER A 64 -18.75 7.62 -2.95
C SER A 64 -19.89 6.98 -3.76
N HIS A 65 -21.11 7.01 -3.23
CA HIS A 65 -22.28 6.48 -3.94
C HIS A 65 -22.74 7.50 -5.00
N ALA A 66 -23.23 7.00 -6.14
CA ALA A 66 -23.80 7.80 -7.21
C ALA A 66 -25.08 8.50 -6.70
N GLY A 67 -24.95 9.75 -6.26
CA GLY A 67 -26.03 10.54 -5.67
C GLY A 67 -25.55 11.77 -4.89
N PHE A 68 -24.28 11.78 -4.46
CA PHE A 68 -23.62 12.97 -3.89
C PHE A 68 -22.71 13.63 -4.94
N THR A 69 -22.99 14.90 -5.26
CA THR A 69 -22.22 15.69 -6.25
C THR A 69 -20.94 16.33 -5.67
N ALA A 70 -20.78 16.32 -4.35
CA ALA A 70 -19.53 16.72 -3.70
C ALA A 70 -18.57 15.52 -3.64
N LYS A 71 -17.38 15.66 -4.24
CA LYS A 71 -16.30 14.67 -4.11
C LYS A 71 -15.89 14.61 -2.64
N MET A 72 -16.28 13.53 -1.97
CA MET A 72 -15.83 13.25 -0.60
C MET A 72 -14.29 13.09 -0.61
N PRO A 73 -13.58 13.66 0.37
CA PRO A 73 -12.14 13.51 0.45
C PRO A 73 -11.77 12.04 0.68
N SER A 74 -10.68 11.59 0.06
CA SER A 74 -10.12 10.27 0.27
C SER A 74 -9.55 10.16 1.69
N ASN A 75 -9.39 8.94 2.20
CA ASN A 75 -8.76 8.74 3.51
C ASN A 75 -7.34 9.34 3.56
N MET A 76 -6.61 9.30 2.44
CA MET A 76 -5.26 9.89 2.36
C MET A 76 -5.28 11.41 2.30
N GLU A 77 -6.32 12.02 1.72
CA GLU A 77 -6.54 13.47 1.79
C GLU A 77 -6.81 13.90 3.23
N ILE A 78 -7.69 13.19 3.96
CA ILE A 78 -7.94 13.47 5.39
C ILE A 78 -6.66 13.32 6.22
N VAL A 79 -5.87 12.26 6.00
CA VAL A 79 -4.57 12.08 6.66
C VAL A 79 -3.64 13.27 6.38
N THR A 80 -3.57 13.70 5.13
CA THR A 80 -2.73 14.85 4.72
C THR A 80 -3.18 16.11 5.43
N ASP A 81 -4.47 16.42 5.42
CA ASP A 81 -5.02 17.64 6.01
C ASP A 81 -4.72 17.71 7.52
N ARG A 82 -4.94 16.61 8.25
CA ARG A 82 -4.62 16.53 9.69
C ARG A 82 -3.13 16.71 9.99
N LEU A 83 -2.25 16.13 9.17
CA LEU A 83 -0.81 16.31 9.30
C LEU A 83 -0.38 17.76 9.01
N LEU A 84 -1.00 18.43 8.04
CA LEU A 84 -0.71 19.83 7.72
C LEU A 84 -1.26 20.80 8.78
N GLU A 85 -2.44 20.54 9.34
CA GLU A 85 -2.96 21.27 10.51
C GLU A 85 -2.01 21.13 11.71
N ALA A 86 -1.51 19.92 11.96
CA ALA A 86 -0.54 19.65 13.02
C ALA A 86 0.80 20.37 12.76
N TYR A 87 1.26 20.40 11.51
CA TYR A 87 2.47 21.10 11.11
C TYR A 87 2.34 22.63 11.23
N ALA A 88 1.17 23.20 10.90
CA ALA A 88 0.91 24.63 11.08
C ALA A 88 1.04 25.04 12.54
N LEU A 89 0.72 24.14 13.47
CA LEU A 89 1.02 24.32 14.88
C LEU A 89 2.54 24.16 15.10
N GLU A 90 3.16 23.03 14.76
CA GLU A 90 4.58 22.73 15.03
C GLU A 90 5.48 22.75 13.76
N PRO A 91 5.85 23.92 13.20
CA PRO A 91 6.47 24.02 11.89
C PRO A 91 7.91 23.49 11.79
N TYR A 92 8.54 23.08 12.90
CA TYR A 92 9.85 22.42 12.87
C TYR A 92 9.74 20.89 12.69
N ARG A 93 8.53 20.31 12.77
CA ARG A 93 8.28 18.87 12.67
C ARG A 93 8.23 18.43 11.21
N THR A 94 9.38 18.36 10.56
CA THR A 94 9.51 17.94 9.15
C THR A 94 9.01 16.51 8.91
N ASP A 95 8.98 15.66 9.94
CA ASP A 95 8.37 14.33 9.87
C ASP A 95 6.88 14.38 9.48
N LEU A 96 6.14 15.42 9.89
CA LEU A 96 4.72 15.61 9.53
C LEU A 96 4.57 15.88 8.03
N LEU A 97 5.43 16.72 7.46
CA LEU A 97 5.44 16.99 6.02
C LEU A 97 5.88 15.76 5.22
N ILE A 98 6.87 15.00 5.70
CA ILE A 98 7.28 13.73 5.06
C ILE A 98 6.12 12.73 5.05
N SER A 99 5.43 12.57 6.19
CA SER A 99 4.27 11.69 6.30
C SER A 99 3.12 12.16 5.39
N ALA A 100 2.87 13.47 5.31
CA ALA A 100 1.84 14.05 4.44
C ALA A 100 2.19 13.88 2.95
N ALA A 101 3.44 14.08 2.56
CA ALA A 101 3.91 13.86 1.21
C ALA A 101 3.73 12.39 0.80
N ASN A 102 4.11 11.45 1.66
CA ASN A 102 3.89 10.03 1.40
C ASN A 102 2.40 9.65 1.34
N ALA A 103 1.53 10.28 2.15
CA ALA A 103 0.07 10.12 2.00
C ALA A 103 -0.41 10.51 0.59
N GLN A 104 0.15 11.58 0.02
CA GLN A 104 -0.15 11.99 -1.36
C GLN A 104 0.41 11.02 -2.41
N ILE A 105 1.54 10.35 -2.15
CA ILE A 105 2.00 9.23 -2.99
C ILE A 105 0.97 8.09 -3.00
N TYR A 106 0.39 7.72 -1.85
CA TYR A 106 -0.71 6.75 -1.80
C TYR A 106 -1.98 7.26 -2.49
N ASN A 107 -2.23 8.57 -2.45
CA ASN A 107 -3.33 9.24 -3.18
C ASN A 107 -3.06 9.42 -4.69
N LYS A 108 -1.90 8.94 -5.19
CA LYS A 108 -1.43 9.11 -6.58
C LYS A 108 -1.23 10.56 -7.03
N ASN A 109 -1.04 11.47 -6.08
CA ASN A 109 -0.79 12.88 -6.33
C ASN A 109 0.69 13.20 -6.10
N VAL A 110 1.54 12.77 -7.04
CA VAL A 110 3.00 12.90 -6.91
C VAL A 110 3.46 14.36 -6.96
N ASP A 111 2.78 15.21 -7.72
CA ASP A 111 3.10 16.64 -7.78
C ASP A 111 2.93 17.29 -6.40
N ARG A 112 1.79 17.03 -5.73
CA ARG A 112 1.59 17.52 -4.37
C ARG A 112 2.57 16.91 -3.36
N ALA A 113 2.96 15.65 -3.53
CA ALA A 113 3.98 15.04 -2.69
C ALA A 113 5.33 15.75 -2.83
N ILE A 114 5.76 16.07 -4.06
CA ILE A 114 6.99 16.81 -4.34
C ILE A 114 6.95 18.19 -3.67
N GLU A 115 5.86 18.95 -3.82
CA GLU A 115 5.70 20.25 -3.15
C GLU A 115 5.88 20.16 -1.63
N LEU A 116 5.33 19.13 -1.01
CA LEU A 116 5.43 18.91 0.44
C LEU A 116 6.85 18.51 0.87
N PHE A 117 7.54 17.69 0.07
CA PHE A 117 8.95 17.37 0.31
C PHE A 117 9.86 18.60 0.13
N GLU A 118 9.62 19.42 -0.89
CA GLU A 118 10.33 20.68 -1.10
C GLU A 118 10.06 21.67 0.04
N GLN A 119 8.82 21.76 0.52
CA GLN A 119 8.47 22.54 1.71
C GLN A 119 9.26 22.06 2.94
N ALA A 120 9.35 20.75 3.16
CA ALA A 120 10.14 20.19 4.26
C ALA A 120 11.62 20.54 4.14
N LEU A 121 12.14 20.60 2.90
CA LEU A 121 13.53 20.95 2.61
C LEU A 121 13.83 22.43 2.92
N THR A 122 12.83 23.32 2.86
CA THR A 122 13.03 24.73 3.30
C THR A 122 13.32 24.84 4.80
N VAL A 123 12.86 23.86 5.60
CA VAL A 123 13.10 23.79 7.04
C VAL A 123 14.39 23.03 7.34
N ALA A 124 14.63 21.91 6.65
CA ALA A 124 15.80 21.05 6.83
C ALA A 124 16.54 20.82 5.49
N PRO A 125 17.35 21.80 5.02
CA PRO A 125 17.94 21.77 3.68
C PRO A 125 19.02 20.68 3.49
N ASP A 126 19.64 20.21 4.56
CA ASP A 126 20.67 19.16 4.53
C ASP A 126 20.12 17.77 4.91
N ASP A 127 18.79 17.60 4.94
CA ASP A 127 18.17 16.31 5.24
C ASP A 127 18.40 15.30 4.10
N VAL A 128 19.12 14.24 4.43
CA VAL A 128 19.51 13.17 3.51
C VAL A 128 18.30 12.44 2.92
N ASP A 129 17.25 12.22 3.71
CA ASP A 129 16.08 11.46 3.28
C ASP A 129 15.16 12.29 2.38
N LEU A 130 15.01 13.59 2.66
CA LEU A 130 14.28 14.50 1.78
C LEU A 130 14.92 14.58 0.39
N HIS A 131 16.25 14.70 0.32
CA HIS A 131 16.96 14.66 -0.96
C HIS A 131 16.79 13.31 -1.68
N ALA A 132 16.77 12.19 -0.96
CA ALA A 132 16.52 10.87 -1.55
C ALA A 132 15.08 10.73 -2.07
N TYR A 133 14.05 11.15 -1.31
CA TYR A 133 12.66 11.15 -1.78
C TYR A 133 12.49 12.03 -3.03
N LEU A 134 13.03 13.25 -3.01
CA LEU A 134 12.92 14.18 -4.14
C LEU A 134 13.65 13.65 -5.37
N ALA A 135 14.82 13.04 -5.24
CA ALA A 135 15.49 12.39 -6.36
C ALA A 135 14.60 11.32 -7.01
N VAL A 136 13.97 10.46 -6.21
CA VAL A 136 13.11 9.37 -6.71
C VAL A 136 11.84 9.90 -7.36
N TRP A 137 11.16 10.84 -6.72
CA TRP A 137 9.88 11.35 -7.23
C TRP A 137 10.04 12.30 -8.42
N GLN A 138 11.13 13.08 -8.48
CA GLN A 138 11.48 13.84 -9.69
C GLN A 138 11.84 12.91 -10.84
N ARG A 139 12.54 11.79 -10.57
CA ARG A 139 12.83 10.77 -11.59
C ARG A 139 11.55 10.13 -12.12
N TYR A 140 10.63 9.77 -11.23
CA TYR A 140 9.32 9.25 -11.61
C TYR A 140 8.56 10.21 -12.55
N LYS A 141 8.68 11.53 -12.31
CA LYS A 141 8.09 12.58 -13.17
C LYS A 141 8.86 12.82 -14.48
N GLY A 142 9.99 12.14 -14.71
CA GLY A 142 10.87 12.36 -15.86
C GLY A 142 11.68 13.66 -15.78
N ASN A 143 11.81 14.27 -14.60
CA ASN A 143 12.57 15.50 -14.40
C ASN A 143 14.04 15.18 -14.09
N ASP A 144 14.79 14.85 -15.14
CA ASP A 144 16.20 14.47 -15.03
C ASP A 144 17.08 15.57 -14.41
N ALA A 145 16.77 16.84 -14.69
CA ALA A 145 17.52 17.96 -14.16
C ALA A 145 17.39 18.06 -12.64
N ALA A 146 16.16 18.01 -12.11
CA ALA A 146 15.92 18.02 -10.67
C ALA A 146 16.45 16.75 -10.00
N THR A 147 16.27 15.58 -10.63
CA THR A 147 16.83 14.31 -10.14
C THR A 147 18.34 14.42 -9.93
N LYS A 148 19.07 14.88 -10.96
CA LYS A 148 20.53 15.07 -10.89
C LYS A 148 20.94 16.11 -9.84
N ALA A 149 20.16 17.17 -9.67
CA ALA A 149 20.42 18.18 -8.65
C ALA A 149 20.32 17.58 -7.24
N HIS A 150 19.24 16.87 -6.92
CA HIS A 150 19.08 16.22 -5.61
C HIS A 150 20.12 15.11 -5.40
N MET A 151 20.43 14.28 -6.41
CA MET A 151 21.47 13.25 -6.31
C MET A 151 22.87 13.84 -6.09
N LYS A 152 23.18 14.99 -6.69
CA LYS A 152 24.44 15.71 -6.46
C LYS A 152 24.55 16.19 -5.01
N THR A 153 23.48 16.75 -4.46
CA THR A 153 23.46 17.16 -3.04
C THR A 153 23.52 15.94 -2.13
N LEU A 154 22.75 14.89 -2.41
CA LEU A 154 22.76 13.64 -1.67
C LEU A 154 24.15 13.00 -1.63
N THR A 155 24.88 13.02 -2.74
CA THR A 155 26.27 12.51 -2.81
C THR A 155 27.21 13.29 -1.89
N LYS A 156 27.03 14.61 -1.79
CA LYS A 156 27.84 15.46 -0.89
C LYS A 156 27.52 15.19 0.58
N LEU A 157 26.24 15.01 0.92
CA LEU A 157 25.78 14.80 2.29
C LEU A 157 26.03 13.37 2.77
N ASN A 158 25.77 12.38 1.91
CA ASN A 158 25.88 10.96 2.20
C ASN A 158 26.05 10.14 0.90
N ALA A 159 27.30 9.89 0.51
CA ALA A 159 27.65 9.12 -0.68
C ALA A 159 27.10 7.68 -0.66
N GLY A 160 26.99 7.06 0.52
CA GLY A 160 26.40 5.73 0.68
C GLY A 160 24.92 5.72 0.32
N ARG A 161 24.15 6.68 0.85
CA ARG A 161 22.73 6.82 0.49
C ARG A 161 22.55 7.14 -0.99
N ALA A 162 23.40 7.99 -1.56
CA ALA A 162 23.36 8.26 -3.00
C ALA A 162 23.59 6.99 -3.83
N ALA A 163 24.59 6.18 -3.46
CA ALA A 163 24.86 4.91 -4.13
C ALA A 163 23.68 3.92 -4.01
N ASP A 164 23.02 3.87 -2.85
CA ASP A 164 21.84 3.02 -2.66
C ASP A 164 20.65 3.47 -3.53
N ILE A 165 20.37 4.78 -3.61
CA ILE A 165 19.30 5.30 -4.49
C ILE A 165 19.62 5.06 -5.97
N GLU A 166 20.87 5.25 -6.39
CA GLU A 166 21.31 4.92 -7.75
C GLU A 166 21.15 3.42 -8.04
N ARG A 167 21.46 2.57 -7.05
CA ARG A 167 21.24 1.13 -7.14
C ARG A 167 19.76 0.81 -7.31
N ILE A 168 18.86 1.47 -6.58
CA ILE A 168 17.39 1.33 -6.77
C ILE A 168 17.01 1.73 -8.20
N PHE A 169 17.48 2.86 -8.72
CA PHE A 169 17.21 3.27 -10.10
C PHE A 169 17.63 2.21 -11.11
N SER A 170 18.88 1.74 -11.02
CA SER A 170 19.41 0.73 -11.93
C SER A 170 18.68 -0.61 -11.85
N THR A 171 18.27 -1.04 -10.64
CA THR A 171 17.48 -2.25 -10.44
C THR A 171 16.08 -2.11 -11.07
N VAL A 172 15.41 -0.98 -10.84
CA VAL A 172 14.08 -0.72 -11.41
C VAL A 172 14.16 -0.67 -12.93
N ASP A 173 15.08 0.11 -13.51
CA ASP A 173 15.26 0.22 -14.96
C ASP A 173 15.47 -1.16 -15.61
N ARG A 174 16.41 -1.96 -15.08
CA ARG A 174 16.70 -3.31 -15.58
C ARG A 174 15.46 -4.21 -15.54
N ILE A 175 14.66 -4.15 -14.47
CA ILE A 175 13.45 -4.97 -14.32
C ILE A 175 12.37 -4.52 -15.31
N LEU A 176 12.21 -3.21 -15.53
CA LEU A 176 11.26 -2.68 -16.51
C LEU A 176 11.62 -3.07 -17.94
N ASP A 177 12.92 -3.08 -18.26
CA ASP A 177 13.44 -3.47 -19.57
C ASP A 177 13.42 -4.99 -19.81
N THR A 178 13.34 -5.79 -18.75
CA THR A 178 13.28 -7.25 -18.86
C THR A 178 11.87 -7.70 -19.30
N PRO A 179 11.73 -8.41 -20.44
CA PRO A 179 10.43 -8.89 -20.89
C PRO A 179 9.79 -9.88 -19.91
N LEU A 180 8.48 -9.77 -19.72
CA LEU A 180 7.71 -10.75 -18.96
C LEU A 180 7.73 -12.12 -19.65
N LYS A 181 7.87 -13.19 -18.86
CA LYS A 181 7.88 -14.57 -19.36
C LYS A 181 6.88 -15.45 -18.61
N GLU A 182 6.19 -16.30 -19.36
CA GLU A 182 5.23 -17.29 -18.83
C GLU A 182 5.89 -18.63 -18.47
N LYS A 183 7.15 -18.84 -18.87
CA LYS A 183 7.87 -20.10 -18.66
C LYS A 183 9.22 -19.85 -18.01
N ALA A 184 9.58 -20.77 -17.13
CA ALA A 184 10.87 -20.80 -16.47
C ALA A 184 11.98 -21.14 -17.46
N GLU A 185 13.16 -20.58 -17.23
CA GLU A 185 14.37 -21.06 -17.89
C GLU A 185 14.80 -22.38 -17.26
N SER A 186 15.27 -23.32 -18.08
CA SER A 186 15.68 -24.63 -17.59
C SER A 186 17.06 -24.56 -16.92
N GLY A 187 17.17 -25.14 -15.73
CA GLY A 187 18.46 -25.32 -15.05
C GLY A 187 18.90 -24.17 -14.14
N VAL A 188 18.18 -23.05 -14.09
CA VAL A 188 18.50 -21.89 -13.23
C VAL A 188 18.39 -22.21 -11.73
N LEU A 189 17.65 -23.26 -11.36
CA LEU A 189 17.43 -23.69 -9.96
C LEU A 189 18.30 -24.89 -9.52
N LYS A 190 19.26 -25.34 -10.33
CA LYS A 190 20.05 -26.57 -10.04
C LYS A 190 20.96 -26.48 -8.82
N ASP A 191 21.53 -25.31 -8.54
CA ASP A 191 22.46 -25.10 -7.41
C ASP A 191 21.81 -24.19 -6.38
N LYS A 192 21.22 -24.79 -5.33
CA LYS A 192 20.51 -24.10 -4.25
C LYS A 192 19.47 -23.10 -4.79
N GLY A 193 18.59 -23.56 -5.66
CA GLY A 193 17.48 -22.78 -6.21
C GLY A 193 16.26 -22.72 -5.29
N ALA A 194 15.50 -21.64 -5.37
CA ALA A 194 14.18 -21.52 -4.76
C ALA A 194 13.10 -21.05 -5.74
N ILE A 195 11.86 -21.47 -5.49
CA ILE A 195 10.66 -20.94 -6.11
C ILE A 195 9.96 -20.10 -5.05
N VAL A 196 9.64 -18.85 -5.35
CA VAL A 196 8.93 -17.97 -4.42
C VAL A 196 7.58 -17.59 -5.01
N THR A 197 6.50 -18.07 -4.42
CA THR A 197 5.14 -17.83 -4.92
C THR A 197 4.44 -16.79 -4.04
N LEU A 198 4.09 -15.66 -4.64
CA LEU A 198 3.35 -14.59 -3.96
C LEU A 198 1.86 -14.93 -3.93
N GLY A 199 1.27 -14.81 -2.75
CA GLY A 199 -0.15 -14.96 -2.51
C GLY A 199 -1.02 -13.95 -3.27
N TYR A 200 -2.33 -14.20 -3.22
CA TYR A 200 -3.37 -13.34 -3.75
C TYR A 200 -4.54 -13.40 -2.78
N ALA A 201 -5.24 -12.26 -2.62
CA ALA A 201 -6.30 -12.11 -1.63
C ALA A 201 -7.30 -13.28 -1.67
N LEU A 202 -7.54 -13.88 -0.51
CA LEU A 202 -8.56 -14.91 -0.33
C LEU A 202 -9.97 -14.34 -0.50
N ASN A 203 -10.90 -15.20 -0.89
CA ASN A 203 -12.32 -14.87 -0.88
C ASN A 203 -12.82 -14.66 0.56
N PRO A 204 -13.97 -13.99 0.78
CA PRO A 204 -14.50 -13.74 2.12
C PRO A 204 -14.72 -15.00 2.96
N ASP A 205 -15.02 -16.14 2.33
CA ASP A 205 -15.20 -17.45 2.96
C ASP A 205 -13.87 -18.17 3.28
N GLY A 206 -12.73 -17.56 2.94
CA GLY A 206 -11.39 -18.13 3.11
C GLY A 206 -11.00 -19.17 2.06
N SER A 207 -11.75 -19.29 0.95
CA SER A 207 -11.32 -20.07 -0.21
C SER A 207 -10.27 -19.31 -1.03
N MET A 208 -9.41 -20.06 -1.74
CA MET A 208 -8.43 -19.47 -2.65
C MET A 208 -9.12 -18.88 -3.87
N HIS A 209 -8.77 -17.64 -4.22
CA HIS A 209 -9.21 -17.01 -5.46
C HIS A 209 -8.60 -17.72 -6.69
N GLN A 210 -9.27 -17.73 -7.85
CA GLN A 210 -8.80 -18.44 -9.05
C GLN A 210 -7.38 -18.03 -9.45
N ILE A 211 -7.05 -16.73 -9.42
CA ILE A 211 -5.69 -16.24 -9.70
C ILE A 211 -4.63 -16.88 -8.79
N LEU A 212 -4.95 -17.17 -7.53
CA LEU A 212 -4.03 -17.86 -6.62
C LEU A 212 -3.80 -19.30 -7.07
N ILE A 213 -4.87 -20.00 -7.47
CA ILE A 213 -4.80 -21.37 -7.98
C ILE A 213 -3.94 -21.44 -9.24
N GLU A 214 -4.09 -20.50 -10.17
CA GLU A 214 -3.30 -20.47 -11.41
C GLU A 214 -1.80 -20.21 -11.17
N ARG A 215 -1.47 -19.35 -10.20
CA ARG A 215 -0.09 -19.17 -9.72
C ARG A 215 0.45 -20.47 -9.11
N LEU A 216 -0.37 -21.24 -8.40
CA LEU A 216 0.01 -22.53 -7.84
C LEU A 216 0.19 -23.62 -8.90
N GLU A 217 -0.61 -23.63 -9.96
CA GLU A 217 -0.39 -24.54 -11.10
C GLU A 217 0.95 -24.24 -11.79
N THR A 218 1.28 -22.96 -11.96
CA THR A 218 2.61 -22.52 -12.45
C THR A 218 3.72 -22.99 -11.51
N THR A 219 3.52 -22.83 -10.19
CA THR A 219 4.45 -23.28 -9.15
C THR A 219 4.63 -24.79 -9.18
N LEU A 220 3.55 -25.55 -9.34
CA LEU A 220 3.56 -27.01 -9.40
C LEU A 220 4.33 -27.53 -10.61
N ALA A 221 4.13 -26.92 -11.79
CA ALA A 221 4.87 -27.27 -12.99
C ALA A 221 6.38 -27.06 -12.79
N MET A 222 6.77 -25.94 -12.19
CA MET A 222 8.16 -25.62 -11.90
C MET A 222 8.75 -26.54 -10.80
N ALA A 223 7.98 -26.83 -9.75
CA ALA A 223 8.37 -27.72 -8.65
C ALA A 223 8.60 -29.17 -9.11
N LYS A 224 7.84 -29.62 -10.11
CA LYS A 224 8.03 -30.94 -10.76
C LYS A 224 9.30 -30.97 -11.61
N ALA A 225 9.60 -29.88 -12.32
CA ALA A 225 10.82 -29.77 -13.12
C ALA A 225 12.10 -29.59 -12.27
N ASN A 226 11.96 -29.14 -11.01
CA ASN A 226 13.06 -28.86 -10.10
C ASN A 226 12.81 -29.56 -8.74
N PRO A 227 13.04 -30.89 -8.65
CA PRO A 227 12.72 -31.70 -7.46
C PRO A 227 13.57 -31.38 -6.22
N ASP A 228 14.67 -30.64 -6.37
CA ASP A 228 15.54 -30.22 -5.27
C ASP A 228 15.33 -28.76 -4.84
N ALA A 229 14.57 -27.98 -5.62
CA ALA A 229 14.32 -26.57 -5.30
C ALA A 229 13.48 -26.42 -4.02
N LEU A 230 13.85 -25.45 -3.19
CA LEU A 230 13.05 -24.97 -2.06
C LEU A 230 11.85 -24.19 -2.60
N ILE A 231 10.73 -24.19 -1.89
CA ILE A 231 9.53 -23.44 -2.29
C ILE A 231 9.08 -22.57 -1.11
N VAL A 232 9.08 -21.27 -1.30
CA VAL A 232 8.60 -20.28 -0.32
C VAL A 232 7.24 -19.77 -0.77
N LEU A 233 6.23 -19.91 0.10
CA LEU A 233 4.84 -19.56 -0.16
C LEU A 233 4.47 -18.42 0.78
N THR A 234 4.36 -17.19 0.27
CA THR A 234 4.23 -15.98 1.09
C THR A 234 2.87 -15.31 0.93
N GLY A 235 2.23 -15.04 2.07
CA GLY A 235 0.95 -14.34 2.18
C GLY A 235 0.24 -14.68 3.50
N GLY A 236 -0.05 -13.65 4.28
CA GLY A 236 -0.44 -13.78 5.68
C GLY A 236 -1.69 -13.00 6.07
N VAL A 237 -2.50 -12.50 5.12
CA VAL A 237 -3.72 -11.75 5.48
C VAL A 237 -4.82 -12.74 5.84
N PRO A 238 -5.22 -12.87 7.12
CA PRO A 238 -6.16 -13.90 7.50
C PRO A 238 -7.56 -13.60 6.94
N LYS A 239 -8.19 -14.59 6.33
CA LYS A 239 -9.62 -14.60 5.98
C LYS A 239 -10.25 -15.90 6.44
N ASN A 240 -11.34 -15.78 7.22
CA ASN A 240 -12.02 -16.92 7.84
C ASN A 240 -11.02 -17.89 8.52
N HIS A 241 -10.13 -17.33 9.35
CA HIS A 241 -9.08 -18.04 10.08
C HIS A 241 -8.04 -18.80 9.24
N LYS A 242 -7.92 -18.48 7.94
CA LYS A 242 -6.95 -19.08 7.00
C LYS A 242 -6.03 -18.01 6.41
N THR A 243 -4.79 -18.36 6.14
CA THR A 243 -3.79 -17.53 5.44
C THR A 243 -3.48 -18.10 4.07
N GLU A 244 -3.02 -17.25 3.14
CA GLU A 244 -2.62 -17.70 1.80
C GLU A 244 -1.48 -18.74 1.87
N GLY A 245 -0.41 -18.46 2.63
CA GLY A 245 0.77 -19.33 2.75
C GLY A 245 0.42 -20.78 3.11
N LYS A 246 -0.44 -20.96 4.11
CA LYS A 246 -0.92 -22.27 4.56
C LYS A 246 -1.74 -22.99 3.49
N LEU A 247 -2.69 -22.29 2.86
CA LEU A 247 -3.55 -22.88 1.82
C LEU A 247 -2.76 -23.27 0.57
N MET A 248 -1.79 -22.44 0.18
CA MET A 248 -0.86 -22.74 -0.91
C MET A 248 -0.06 -24.01 -0.64
N ALA A 249 0.46 -24.18 0.58
CA ALA A 249 1.24 -25.35 0.96
C ALA A 249 0.39 -26.63 0.94
N ASP A 250 -0.80 -26.59 1.56
CA ASP A 250 -1.72 -27.73 1.58
C ASP A 250 -2.11 -28.16 0.17
N TRP A 251 -2.34 -27.19 -0.73
CA TRP A 251 -2.67 -27.46 -2.12
C TRP A 251 -1.52 -28.15 -2.86
N LEU A 252 -0.27 -27.70 -2.68
CA LEU A 252 0.90 -28.32 -3.33
C LEU A 252 1.20 -29.72 -2.76
N ILE A 253 1.04 -29.93 -1.46
CA ILE A 253 1.18 -31.24 -0.81
C ILE A 253 0.16 -32.22 -1.38
N ALA A 254 -1.11 -31.80 -1.51
CA ALA A 254 -2.16 -32.62 -2.12
C ALA A 254 -1.87 -32.99 -3.60
N LYS A 255 -1.02 -32.21 -4.28
CA LYS A 255 -0.54 -32.47 -5.65
C LYS A 255 0.78 -33.25 -5.71
N GLY A 256 1.27 -33.75 -4.58
CA GLY A 256 2.43 -34.62 -4.48
C GLY A 256 3.77 -33.90 -4.29
N VAL A 257 3.78 -32.60 -3.98
CA VAL A 257 5.01 -31.89 -3.62
C VAL A 257 5.42 -32.27 -2.19
N SER A 258 6.66 -32.70 -1.99
CA SER A 258 7.18 -33.02 -0.65
C SER A 258 7.10 -31.81 0.28
N LYS A 259 6.50 -32.02 1.46
CA LYS A 259 6.37 -31.02 2.53
C LYS A 259 7.72 -30.47 2.98
N ASP A 260 8.77 -31.30 2.97
CA ASP A 260 10.10 -30.92 3.49
C ASP A 260 10.78 -29.83 2.66
N ARG A 261 10.26 -29.54 1.45
CA ARG A 261 10.75 -28.45 0.59
C ARG A 261 9.89 -27.19 0.66
N LEU A 262 8.81 -27.18 1.44
CA LEU A 262 7.87 -26.05 1.52
C LEU A 262 8.15 -25.20 2.76
N ILE A 263 8.18 -23.88 2.57
CA ILE A 263 8.19 -22.88 3.64
C ILE A 263 6.90 -22.08 3.54
N GLU A 264 6.12 -22.13 4.60
CA GLU A 264 4.89 -21.35 4.78
C GLU A 264 5.24 -20.03 5.47
N GLU A 265 5.20 -18.92 4.72
CA GLU A 265 5.35 -17.58 5.27
C GLU A 265 3.94 -16.96 5.39
N ASN A 266 3.45 -16.88 6.64
CA ASN A 266 2.05 -16.58 6.98
C ASN A 266 1.87 -15.21 7.66
N TYR A 267 2.87 -14.33 7.64
CA TYR A 267 2.85 -13.04 8.33
C TYR A 267 2.82 -11.85 7.38
N ALA A 268 3.19 -12.02 6.11
CA ALA A 268 3.21 -10.90 5.18
C ALA A 268 1.81 -10.34 4.89
N THR A 269 1.64 -9.04 5.13
CA THR A 269 0.37 -8.32 4.86
C THR A 269 0.46 -7.36 3.68
N SER A 270 1.66 -7.24 3.10
CA SER A 270 1.97 -6.36 1.99
C SER A 270 3.02 -6.97 1.09
N THR A 271 3.20 -6.41 -0.11
CA THR A 271 4.27 -6.85 -1.03
C THR A 271 5.67 -6.58 -0.47
N VAL A 272 5.82 -5.55 0.37
CA VAL A 272 7.06 -5.26 1.11
C VAL A 272 7.35 -6.38 2.10
N ASP A 273 6.35 -6.78 2.89
CA ASP A 273 6.49 -7.89 3.85
C ASP A 273 6.80 -9.21 3.15
N ASN A 274 6.15 -9.48 2.00
CA ASN A 274 6.41 -10.69 1.22
C ASN A 274 7.91 -10.81 0.92
N ALA A 275 8.53 -9.72 0.46
CA ALA A 275 9.96 -9.69 0.14
C ALA A 275 10.84 -9.78 1.39
N LEU A 276 10.56 -8.99 2.42
CA LEU A 276 11.36 -8.93 3.65
C LEU A 276 11.29 -10.21 4.48
N PHE A 277 10.14 -10.87 4.56
CA PHE A 277 9.99 -12.09 5.36
C PHE A 277 10.49 -13.31 4.59
N SER A 278 10.24 -13.37 3.28
CA SER A 278 10.77 -14.44 2.45
C SER A 278 12.29 -14.39 2.31
N SER A 279 12.92 -13.21 2.31
CA SER A 279 14.38 -13.10 2.23
C SER A 279 15.10 -13.79 3.39
N TYR A 280 14.52 -13.80 4.60
CA TYR A 280 15.06 -14.57 5.73
C TYR A 280 15.06 -16.07 5.45
N ALA A 281 14.01 -16.60 4.82
CA ALA A 281 13.97 -18.00 4.41
C ALA A 281 15.03 -18.29 3.34
N LEU A 282 15.18 -17.42 2.34
CA LEU A 282 16.23 -17.56 1.33
C LEU A 282 17.63 -17.54 1.96
N ALA A 283 17.89 -16.63 2.90
CA ALA A 283 19.15 -16.50 3.64
C ALA A 283 19.46 -17.74 4.47
N ARG A 284 18.49 -18.21 5.27
CA ARG A 284 18.62 -19.40 6.11
C ARG A 284 19.03 -20.64 5.31
N HIS A 285 18.53 -20.77 4.08
CA HIS A 285 18.80 -21.92 3.22
C HIS A 285 19.98 -21.70 2.25
N GLY A 286 20.63 -20.52 2.30
CA GLY A 286 21.76 -20.19 1.44
C GLY A 286 21.42 -20.25 -0.05
N ILE A 287 20.20 -19.82 -0.42
CA ILE A 287 19.71 -19.83 -1.79
C ILE A 287 20.59 -18.93 -2.67
N LYS A 288 20.95 -19.41 -3.86
CA LYS A 288 21.78 -18.66 -4.81
C LYS A 288 20.96 -18.02 -5.94
N HIS A 289 19.85 -18.65 -6.29
CA HIS A 289 18.93 -18.16 -7.31
C HIS A 289 17.48 -18.41 -6.88
N ALA A 290 16.60 -17.44 -7.09
CA ALA A 290 15.18 -17.60 -6.81
C ALA A 290 14.31 -17.12 -7.98
N THR A 291 13.36 -17.96 -8.38
CA THR A 291 12.34 -17.59 -9.37
C THR A 291 11.07 -17.14 -8.67
N ILE A 292 10.64 -15.90 -8.94
CA ILE A 292 9.45 -15.31 -8.34
C ILE A 292 8.24 -15.56 -9.24
N ILE A 293 7.17 -16.12 -8.66
CA ILE A 293 5.90 -16.39 -9.34
C ILE A 293 4.82 -15.44 -8.81
N SER A 294 4.19 -14.70 -9.72
CA SER A 294 3.08 -13.78 -9.46
C SER A 294 2.29 -13.53 -10.75
N SER A 295 1.21 -12.75 -10.68
CA SER A 295 0.53 -12.20 -11.86
C SER A 295 1.44 -11.28 -12.67
N ALA A 296 1.29 -11.29 -14.00
CA ALA A 296 2.04 -10.47 -14.95
C ALA A 296 1.95 -8.97 -14.62
N SER A 297 0.77 -8.49 -14.22
CA SER A 297 0.55 -7.09 -13.80
C SER A 297 1.25 -6.69 -12.49
N HIS A 298 1.87 -7.64 -11.79
CA HIS A 298 2.39 -7.46 -10.44
C HIS A 298 3.85 -7.93 -10.28
N VAL A 299 4.35 -8.80 -11.16
CA VAL A 299 5.58 -9.54 -10.93
C VAL A 299 6.84 -8.66 -10.94
N ARG A 300 6.87 -7.59 -11.75
CA ARG A 300 7.98 -6.61 -11.75
C ARG A 300 8.17 -5.96 -10.38
N ARG A 301 7.05 -5.57 -9.75
CA ARG A 301 7.06 -5.05 -8.39
C ARG A 301 7.64 -6.09 -7.44
N GLY A 302 7.11 -7.32 -7.45
CA GLY A 302 7.67 -8.42 -6.65
C GLY A 302 9.18 -8.54 -6.80
N GLN A 303 9.69 -8.65 -8.03
CA GLN A 303 11.12 -8.78 -8.29
C GLN A 303 11.95 -7.62 -7.70
N ALA A 304 11.52 -6.37 -7.93
CA ALA A 304 12.24 -5.20 -7.44
C ALA A 304 12.38 -5.24 -5.91
N LEU A 305 11.31 -5.60 -5.20
CA LEU A 305 11.35 -5.65 -3.74
C LEU A 305 12.19 -6.81 -3.21
N PHE A 306 12.13 -7.99 -3.84
CA PHE A 306 12.97 -9.12 -3.42
C PHE A 306 14.45 -8.85 -3.60
N GLU A 307 14.82 -8.20 -4.70
CA GLU A 307 16.20 -7.77 -4.93
C GLU A 307 16.66 -6.77 -3.89
N ILE A 308 15.87 -5.72 -3.61
CA ILE A 308 16.18 -4.68 -2.63
C ILE A 308 16.26 -5.25 -1.21
N ALA A 309 15.28 -6.07 -0.81
CA ALA A 309 15.28 -6.75 0.49
C ALA A 309 16.56 -7.57 0.69
N SER A 310 17.02 -8.23 -0.37
CA SER A 310 18.21 -9.10 -0.31
C SER A 310 19.52 -8.36 -0.13
N TRP A 311 19.55 -7.03 -0.29
CA TRP A 311 20.74 -6.23 0.04
C TRP A 311 21.02 -6.20 1.54
N GLN A 312 19.99 -6.36 2.37
CA GLN A 312 20.08 -6.28 3.83
C GLN A 312 19.83 -7.64 4.51
N THR A 313 18.84 -8.41 4.05
CA THR A 313 18.31 -9.57 4.80
C THR A 313 18.36 -10.90 4.03
N GLY A 314 18.75 -10.87 2.75
CA GLY A 314 18.85 -12.06 1.89
C GLY A 314 20.28 -12.63 1.79
N PRO A 315 20.45 -13.76 1.07
CA PRO A 315 21.78 -14.27 0.74
C PRO A 315 22.58 -13.24 -0.07
N GLN A 316 23.86 -13.06 0.27
CA GLN A 316 24.74 -12.21 -0.52
C GLN A 316 24.93 -12.78 -1.94
N GLY A 317 24.75 -11.93 -2.94
CA GLY A 317 24.90 -12.31 -4.35
C GLY A 317 23.78 -13.17 -4.92
N ILE A 318 22.64 -13.31 -4.23
CA ILE A 318 21.46 -13.97 -4.79
C ILE A 318 21.02 -13.28 -6.09
N THR A 319 20.59 -14.08 -7.05
CA THR A 319 20.00 -13.61 -8.31
C THR A 319 18.53 -13.99 -8.39
N PHE A 320 17.76 -13.20 -9.14
CA PHE A 320 16.32 -13.41 -9.30
C PHE A 320 15.92 -13.37 -10.76
N ASP A 321 14.96 -14.23 -11.10
CA ASP A 321 14.14 -14.08 -12.29
C ASP A 321 12.66 -14.22 -11.94
N THR A 322 11.79 -14.08 -12.93
CA THR A 322 10.35 -14.12 -12.71
C THR A 322 9.64 -15.01 -13.70
N VAL A 323 8.59 -15.69 -13.25
CA VAL A 323 7.61 -16.32 -14.12
C VAL A 323 6.24 -15.72 -13.81
N ALA A 324 5.61 -15.18 -14.84
CA ALA A 324 4.34 -14.49 -14.76
C ALA A 324 3.19 -15.44 -15.12
N TYR A 325 2.16 -15.49 -14.26
CA TYR A 325 0.84 -15.91 -14.69
C TYR A 325 0.17 -14.76 -15.47
N PRO A 326 -0.30 -14.97 -16.72
CA PRO A 326 -0.85 -13.92 -17.56
C PRO A 326 -2.29 -13.57 -17.16
N ASP A 327 -2.44 -12.82 -16.07
CA ASP A 327 -3.73 -12.26 -15.63
C ASP A 327 -4.30 -11.21 -16.61
N LYS A 328 -3.43 -10.71 -17.50
CA LYS A 328 -3.76 -9.96 -18.71
C LYS A 328 -2.82 -10.40 -19.84
N PRO A 329 -3.16 -10.14 -21.12
CA PRO A 329 -2.25 -10.43 -22.22
C PRO A 329 -0.89 -9.73 -22.04
N LEU A 330 0.21 -10.47 -22.12
CA LEU A 330 1.55 -9.90 -21.89
C LEU A 330 1.90 -8.73 -22.81
N LYS A 331 1.33 -8.71 -24.03
CA LYS A 331 1.50 -7.60 -24.98
C LYS A 331 0.95 -6.27 -24.43
N GLU A 332 -0.13 -6.33 -23.65
CA GLU A 332 -0.71 -5.15 -22.99
C GLU A 332 0.13 -4.68 -21.79
N LEU A 333 0.95 -5.58 -21.23
CA LEU A 333 1.82 -5.32 -20.09
C LEU A 333 3.30 -5.16 -20.48
N ALA A 334 3.59 -5.06 -21.79
CA ALA A 334 4.95 -4.98 -22.31
C ALA A 334 5.69 -3.76 -21.73
N LYS A 335 4.99 -2.65 -21.52
CA LYS A 335 5.49 -1.48 -20.80
C LYS A 335 4.74 -1.33 -19.49
N ALA A 336 5.47 -1.01 -18.42
CA ALA A 336 4.83 -0.70 -17.15
C ALA A 336 4.02 0.59 -17.26
N SER A 337 2.87 0.62 -16.59
CA SER A 337 2.05 1.84 -16.48
C SER A 337 2.62 2.79 -15.41
N ASP A 338 2.25 4.06 -15.47
CA ASP A 338 2.63 5.04 -14.43
C ASP A 338 2.18 4.63 -13.03
N SER A 339 1.03 3.95 -12.91
CA SER A 339 0.53 3.45 -11.62
C SER A 339 1.32 2.24 -11.12
N GLU A 340 1.85 1.40 -12.02
CA GLU A 340 2.74 0.30 -11.67
C GLU A 340 4.08 0.85 -11.20
N LEU A 341 4.67 1.77 -11.98
CA LEU A 341 5.94 2.43 -11.67
C LEU A 341 5.90 3.18 -10.32
N LEU A 342 4.81 3.90 -10.07
CA LEU A 342 4.56 4.56 -8.78
C LEU A 342 4.60 3.56 -7.62
N GLY A 343 3.90 2.42 -7.79
CA GLY A 343 3.87 1.36 -6.81
C GLY A 343 5.23 0.70 -6.59
N ILE A 344 6.03 0.51 -7.65
CA ILE A 344 7.39 -0.02 -7.59
C ILE A 344 8.28 0.90 -6.77
N TYR A 345 8.38 2.19 -7.11
CA TYR A 345 9.25 3.12 -6.38
C TYR A 345 8.82 3.32 -4.93
N ARG A 346 7.52 3.45 -4.66
CA ARG A 346 6.99 3.59 -3.30
C ARG A 346 7.39 2.39 -2.43
N ASP A 347 7.12 1.18 -2.91
CA ASP A 347 7.37 -0.03 -2.14
C ASP A 347 8.88 -0.34 -2.10
N ALA A 348 9.66 0.10 -3.09
CA ALA A 348 11.13 -0.02 -3.11
C ALA A 348 11.77 0.79 -1.98
N LEU A 349 11.36 2.04 -1.81
CA LEU A 349 11.83 2.90 -0.71
C LEU A 349 11.48 2.30 0.65
N ARG A 350 10.26 1.81 0.83
CA ARG A 350 9.84 1.13 2.06
C ARG A 350 10.67 -0.12 2.35
N THR A 351 10.88 -0.96 1.33
CA THR A 351 11.70 -2.18 1.44
C THR A 351 13.15 -1.86 1.78
N TYR A 352 13.70 -0.77 1.26
CA TYR A 352 15.03 -0.28 1.58
C TYR A 352 15.15 0.24 3.03
N GLY A 353 14.03 0.60 3.67
CA GLY A 353 13.97 1.12 5.04
C GLY A 353 13.57 2.60 5.15
N MET A 354 13.22 3.26 4.04
CA MET A 354 12.67 4.61 4.03
C MET A 354 11.14 4.54 4.21
N TRP A 355 10.70 4.41 5.47
CA TRP A 355 9.29 4.26 5.84
C TRP A 355 8.42 5.40 5.32
N SER A 356 7.22 5.07 4.86
CA SER A 356 6.30 6.05 4.28
C SER A 356 5.78 7.04 5.31
N TYR A 357 5.48 6.59 6.53
CA TYR A 357 5.00 7.49 7.57
C TYR A 357 5.90 7.42 8.80
N ARG A 358 6.33 8.58 9.27
CA ARG A 358 7.36 8.75 10.31
C ARG A 358 6.87 9.53 11.52
N SER A 359 5.61 9.95 11.49
CA SER A 359 4.99 10.75 12.53
C SER A 359 4.19 9.86 13.46
N TYR A 360 4.78 9.45 14.58
CA TYR A 360 4.06 8.70 15.61
C TYR A 360 2.74 9.39 16.00
N PRO A 361 1.61 8.66 16.13
CA PRO A 361 1.45 7.20 16.06
C PRO A 361 1.14 6.66 14.65
N LEU A 362 1.16 7.50 13.63
CA LEU A 362 1.01 7.14 12.23
C LEU A 362 2.34 6.61 11.68
N GLU A 363 3.01 5.69 12.37
CA GLU A 363 4.21 5.04 11.81
C GLU A 363 3.78 3.84 10.94
N SER A 364 4.31 3.77 9.73
CA SER A 364 4.05 2.65 8.82
C SER A 364 5.30 2.34 8.01
N ARG A 365 5.83 1.14 8.26
CA ARG A 365 7.06 0.62 7.66
C ARG A 365 6.86 0.35 6.17
#